data_AF-A0AAN0MI00-F1
#
_entry.id   AF-A0AAN0MI00-F1
#
_cell.length_a   1.000
_cell.length_b   1.000
_cell.length_c   1.000
_cell.angle_alpha   90.00
_cell.angle_beta   90.00
_cell.angle_gamma   90.00
#
_symmetry.space_group_name_H-M   'P 1'
#
loop_
_entity.id
_entity.type
_entity.pdbx_description
1 polymer ?
#
loop_
_entity_poly.entity_id
_entity_poly.type
_entity_poly.pdbx_seq_one_letter_code
_entity_poly.pdbx_strand_id
1 'polypeptide(L)'
;MEKELEDACIKLAAVVSGLQGKSATAMLRGIVGREDDPAVLAGLAQGKLRSRLDELTDALTGRVNDHHRFMIDFRLRRIQQATADIDALDREVDALMEAEGWTSARDLLVSIPGIGPRGAEELIAEIGVDMNVFPTPAALASWAGVAPGSYQSAGTNKRVATPPGNHYIKRTLGIAAIAAVRKKGSFLNIRFKRLTARLGYSRALVVTERSMITSIWHKFTTGEFYYDLGDTYYARPANAASVRRKIRDLDTAGYTVTPAA
;
A
#
# COMPACT_ATOMS: atom_id res chain seq x y z
N MET A 1 -13.99 -6.52 -20.71
CA MET A 1 -15.30 -6.01 -20.25
C MET A 1 -15.59 -4.68 -20.92
N GLU A 2 -14.65 -3.72 -20.88
CA GLU A 2 -14.80 -2.44 -21.58
C GLU A 2 -15.03 -2.60 -23.09
N LYS A 3 -14.22 -3.38 -23.79
CA LYS A 3 -14.40 -3.62 -25.24
C LYS A 3 -15.79 -4.16 -25.60
N GLU A 4 -16.34 -5.06 -24.78
CA GLU A 4 -17.69 -5.60 -24.98
C GLU A 4 -18.79 -4.55 -24.74
N LEU A 5 -18.57 -3.62 -23.82
CA LEU A 5 -19.50 -2.50 -23.61
C LEU A 5 -19.42 -1.50 -24.77
N GLU A 6 -18.21 -1.22 -25.26
CA GLU A 6 -18.03 -0.31 -26.39
C GLU A 6 -18.65 -0.82 -27.68
N ASP A 7 -18.62 -2.14 -27.92
CA ASP A 7 -19.31 -2.80 -29.03
C ASP A 7 -20.84 -2.63 -28.94
N ALA A 8 -21.38 -2.57 -27.72
CA ALA A 8 -22.77 -2.22 -27.44
C ALA A 8 -23.05 -0.70 -27.44
N CYS A 9 -22.08 0.13 -27.82
CA CYS A 9 -22.09 1.59 -27.69
C CYS A 9 -22.28 2.11 -26.25
N ILE A 10 -22.03 1.29 -25.22
CA ILE A 10 -22.06 1.68 -23.82
C ILE A 10 -20.68 2.23 -23.40
N LYS A 11 -20.66 3.46 -22.88
CA LYS A 11 -19.44 4.17 -22.44
C LYS A 11 -19.32 4.32 -20.93
N LEU A 12 -19.85 3.35 -20.17
CA LEU A 12 -19.85 3.35 -18.70
C LEU A 12 -18.46 3.60 -18.09
N ALA A 13 -17.40 3.02 -18.68
CA ALA A 13 -16.01 3.15 -18.21
C ALA A 13 -15.47 4.59 -18.23
N ALA A 14 -16.08 5.49 -19.02
CA ALA A 14 -15.71 6.90 -19.06
C ALA A 14 -16.24 7.71 -17.87
N VAL A 15 -17.31 7.24 -17.23
CA VAL A 15 -17.99 7.96 -16.13
C VAL A 15 -17.61 7.38 -14.76
N VAL A 16 -17.45 6.05 -14.67
CA VAL A 16 -17.10 5.36 -13.43
C VAL A 16 -15.59 5.22 -13.26
N SER A 17 -15.11 5.20 -12.02
CA SER A 17 -13.69 4.98 -11.72
C SER A 17 -13.21 3.55 -12.05
N GLY A 18 -14.14 2.60 -12.21
CA GLY A 18 -13.84 1.23 -12.61
C GLY A 18 -15.09 0.36 -12.71
N LEU A 19 -15.09 -0.60 -13.64
CA LEU A 19 -16.23 -1.47 -13.96
C LEU A 19 -16.53 -2.53 -12.88
N GLN A 20 -15.60 -2.77 -11.97
CA GLN A 20 -15.75 -3.73 -10.87
C GLN A 20 -16.34 -3.09 -9.60
N GLY A 21 -16.59 -1.77 -9.61
CA GLY A 21 -17.21 -1.08 -8.48
C GLY A 21 -18.65 -1.51 -8.24
N LYS A 22 -19.18 -1.25 -7.02
CA LYS A 22 -20.55 -1.62 -6.63
C LYS A 22 -21.61 -1.07 -7.60
N SER A 23 -21.59 0.22 -7.89
CA SER A 23 -22.53 0.87 -8.81
C SER A 23 -22.43 0.30 -10.23
N ALA A 24 -21.22 0.19 -10.78
CA ALA A 24 -21.01 -0.33 -12.12
C ALA A 24 -21.45 -1.80 -12.25
N THR A 25 -21.15 -2.62 -11.25
CA THR A 25 -21.59 -4.03 -11.20
C THR A 25 -23.11 -4.14 -11.11
N ALA A 26 -23.77 -3.26 -10.35
CA ALA A 26 -25.23 -3.23 -10.27
C ALA A 26 -25.87 -2.89 -11.63
N MET A 27 -25.35 -1.87 -12.32
CA MET A 27 -25.79 -1.50 -13.68
C MET A 27 -25.57 -2.63 -14.68
N LEU A 28 -24.38 -3.23 -14.68
CA LEU A 28 -24.07 -4.36 -15.56
C LEU A 28 -24.96 -5.57 -15.29
N ARG A 29 -25.31 -5.84 -14.02
CA ARG A 29 -26.30 -6.88 -13.67
C ARG A 29 -27.70 -6.52 -14.13
N GLY A 30 -28.09 -5.24 -14.07
CA GLY A 30 -29.36 -4.76 -14.66
C GLY A 30 -29.42 -5.04 -16.16
N ILE A 31 -28.34 -4.71 -16.88
CA ILE A 31 -28.20 -5.04 -18.31
C ILE A 31 -28.31 -6.55 -18.54
N VAL A 32 -27.65 -7.39 -17.74
CA VAL A 32 -27.80 -8.86 -17.85
C VAL A 32 -29.25 -9.28 -17.58
N GLY A 33 -29.91 -8.63 -16.61
CA GLY A 33 -31.30 -8.86 -16.21
C GLY A 33 -32.36 -8.32 -17.17
N ARG A 34 -31.97 -7.89 -18.38
CA ARG A 34 -32.88 -7.33 -19.40
C ARG A 34 -33.52 -5.99 -19.03
N GLU A 35 -32.87 -5.21 -18.16
CA GLU A 35 -33.20 -3.80 -18.03
C GLU A 35 -32.60 -3.03 -19.21
N ASP A 36 -33.45 -2.31 -19.92
CA ASP A 36 -33.14 -1.59 -21.15
C ASP A 36 -33.24 -0.08 -21.00
N ASP A 37 -33.89 0.42 -19.94
CA ASP A 37 -33.97 1.84 -19.66
C ASP A 37 -32.65 2.37 -19.06
N PRO A 38 -31.91 3.23 -19.77
CA PRO A 38 -30.66 3.78 -19.28
C PRO A 38 -30.83 4.61 -18.01
N ALA A 39 -31.99 5.26 -17.80
CA ALA A 39 -32.27 6.04 -16.61
C ALA A 39 -32.50 5.14 -15.38
N VAL A 40 -33.17 3.99 -15.56
CA VAL A 40 -33.33 2.99 -14.50
C VAL A 40 -31.97 2.41 -14.10
N LEU A 41 -31.15 2.05 -15.09
CA LEU A 41 -29.78 1.58 -14.85
C LEU A 41 -28.95 2.65 -14.14
N ALA A 42 -28.96 3.89 -14.61
CA ALA A 42 -28.26 5.01 -13.98
C ALA A 42 -28.71 5.21 -12.51
N GLY A 43 -30.01 5.03 -12.24
CA GLY A 43 -30.60 5.10 -10.90
C GLY A 43 -29.99 4.14 -9.87
N LEU A 44 -29.34 3.06 -10.31
CA LEU A 44 -28.59 2.13 -9.46
C LEU A 44 -27.27 2.71 -8.91
N ALA A 45 -26.91 3.93 -9.31
CA ALA A 45 -25.75 4.63 -8.79
C ALA A 45 -25.81 4.86 -7.27
N GLN A 46 -24.67 4.63 -6.62
CA GLN A 46 -24.49 4.83 -5.18
C GLN A 46 -23.47 5.95 -4.87
N GLY A 47 -23.63 6.58 -3.71
CA GLY A 47 -22.71 7.59 -3.20
C GLY A 47 -22.51 8.78 -4.13
N LYS A 48 -21.26 9.21 -4.33
CA LYS A 48 -20.89 10.37 -5.17
C LYS A 48 -21.28 10.23 -6.64
N LEU A 49 -21.56 9.01 -7.11
CA LEU A 49 -21.94 8.79 -8.51
C LEU A 49 -23.40 9.21 -8.78
N ARG A 50 -24.23 9.35 -7.73
CA ARG A 50 -25.61 9.85 -7.85
C ARG A 50 -25.70 11.31 -8.31
N SER A 51 -24.62 12.09 -8.21
CA SER A 51 -24.62 13.45 -8.74
C SER A 51 -24.36 13.51 -10.24
N ARG A 52 -24.12 12.36 -10.90
CA ARG A 52 -23.79 12.24 -12.33
C ARG A 52 -24.77 11.33 -13.07
N LEU A 53 -26.04 11.33 -12.68
CA LEU A 53 -27.06 10.46 -13.27
C LEU A 53 -27.28 10.75 -14.75
N ASP A 54 -27.25 12.02 -15.16
CA ASP A 54 -27.40 12.40 -16.57
C ASP A 54 -26.24 11.85 -17.41
N GLU A 55 -25.00 12.08 -16.98
CA GLU A 55 -23.80 11.51 -17.62
C GLU A 55 -23.84 9.98 -17.70
N LEU A 56 -24.34 9.31 -16.65
CA LEU A 56 -24.52 7.87 -16.64
C LEU A 56 -25.60 7.39 -17.59
N THR A 57 -26.72 8.11 -17.66
CA THR A 57 -27.83 7.81 -18.58
C THR A 57 -27.35 7.90 -20.02
N ASP A 58 -26.61 8.95 -20.35
CA ASP A 58 -25.95 9.11 -21.65
C ASP A 58 -24.97 7.96 -21.91
N ALA A 59 -24.11 7.63 -20.94
CA ALA A 59 -23.12 6.57 -21.07
C ALA A 59 -23.70 5.16 -21.17
N LEU A 60 -24.91 4.93 -20.64
CA LEU A 60 -25.63 3.66 -20.68
C LEU A 60 -26.57 3.57 -21.89
N THR A 61 -26.77 4.66 -22.63
CA THR A 61 -27.54 4.68 -23.86
C THR A 61 -26.77 3.96 -24.96
N GLY A 62 -27.20 2.75 -25.31
CA GLY A 62 -26.54 1.89 -26.27
C GLY A 62 -27.45 0.80 -26.82
N ARG A 63 -26.89 -0.14 -27.58
CA ARG A 63 -27.61 -1.27 -28.19
C ARG A 63 -27.06 -2.58 -27.63
N VAL A 64 -27.77 -3.14 -26.65
CA VAL A 64 -27.40 -4.41 -26.03
C VAL A 64 -28.20 -5.56 -26.64
N ASN A 65 -27.51 -6.46 -27.34
CA ASN A 65 -28.10 -7.72 -27.82
C ASN A 65 -27.87 -8.87 -26.83
N ASP A 66 -28.45 -10.04 -27.10
CA ASP A 66 -28.30 -11.21 -26.24
C ASP A 66 -26.85 -11.69 -26.11
N HIS A 67 -26.03 -11.53 -27.16
CA HIS A 67 -24.61 -11.88 -27.11
C HIS A 67 -23.85 -10.97 -26.13
N HIS A 68 -24.11 -9.66 -26.14
CA HIS A 68 -23.52 -8.70 -25.20
C HIS A 68 -23.88 -9.08 -23.76
N ARG A 69 -25.16 -9.38 -23.48
CA ARG A 69 -25.60 -9.81 -22.14
C ARG A 69 -24.90 -11.09 -21.70
N PHE A 70 -24.81 -12.08 -22.59
CA PHE A 70 -24.09 -13.32 -22.32
C PHE A 70 -22.61 -13.06 -21.97
N MET A 71 -21.92 -12.23 -22.74
CA MET A 71 -20.49 -11.94 -22.51
C MET A 71 -20.26 -11.14 -21.22
N ILE A 72 -21.15 -10.18 -20.91
CA ILE A 72 -21.11 -9.42 -19.65
C ILE A 72 -21.33 -10.38 -18.47
N ASP A 73 -22.37 -11.21 -18.52
CA ASP A 73 -22.68 -12.20 -17.48
C ASP A 73 -21.51 -13.17 -17.26
N PHE A 74 -20.97 -13.75 -18.33
CA PHE A 74 -19.84 -14.68 -18.26
C PHE A 74 -18.64 -14.05 -17.54
N ARG A 75 -18.31 -12.80 -17.84
CA ARG A 75 -17.21 -12.08 -17.20
C ARG A 75 -17.52 -11.74 -15.74
N LEU A 76 -18.74 -11.30 -15.44
CA LEU A 76 -19.17 -11.01 -14.06
C LEU A 76 -19.12 -12.25 -13.18
N ARG A 77 -19.57 -13.41 -13.68
CA ARG A 77 -19.47 -14.69 -12.95
C ARG A 77 -18.03 -15.09 -12.68
N ARG A 78 -17.12 -14.90 -13.64
CA ARG A 78 -15.68 -15.19 -13.42
C ARG A 78 -15.06 -14.30 -12.35
N ILE A 79 -15.41 -13.00 -12.33
CA ILE A 79 -14.95 -12.10 -11.28
C ILE A 79 -15.49 -12.55 -9.92
N GLN A 80 -16.79 -12.85 -9.83
CA GLN A 80 -17.41 -13.32 -8.59
C GLN A 80 -16.79 -14.61 -8.08
N GLN A 81 -16.52 -15.57 -8.97
CA GLN A 81 -15.84 -16.81 -8.59
C GLN A 81 -14.44 -16.52 -8.04
N ALA A 82 -13.64 -15.71 -8.74
CA ALA A 82 -12.30 -15.35 -8.28
C ALA A 82 -12.33 -14.63 -6.91
N THR A 83 -13.33 -13.77 -6.68
CA THR A 83 -13.52 -13.15 -5.36
C THR A 83 -13.86 -14.19 -4.29
N ALA A 84 -14.78 -15.11 -4.57
CA ALA A 84 -15.13 -16.17 -3.63
C ALA A 84 -13.94 -17.11 -3.32
N ASP A 85 -13.11 -17.40 -4.33
CA ASP A 85 -11.90 -18.20 -4.15
C ASP A 85 -10.88 -17.48 -3.27
N ILE A 86 -10.70 -16.15 -3.44
CA ILE A 86 -9.85 -15.33 -2.55
C ILE A 86 -10.39 -15.37 -1.12
N ASP A 87 -11.70 -15.14 -0.92
CA ASP A 87 -12.31 -15.15 0.42
C ASP A 87 -12.24 -16.53 1.09
N ALA A 88 -12.22 -17.61 0.30
CA ALA A 88 -12.00 -18.96 0.81
C ALA A 88 -10.53 -19.17 1.26
N LEU A 89 -9.58 -18.71 0.45
CA LEU A 89 -8.15 -18.77 0.79
C LEU A 89 -7.81 -17.90 2.00
N ASP A 90 -8.40 -16.71 2.13
CA ASP A 90 -8.16 -15.84 3.28
C ASP A 90 -8.64 -16.50 4.58
N ARG A 91 -9.81 -17.15 4.56
CA ARG A 91 -10.31 -17.93 5.72
C ARG A 91 -9.40 -19.12 6.07
N GLU A 92 -8.85 -19.80 5.08
CA GLU A 92 -7.92 -20.90 5.30
C GLU A 92 -6.61 -20.38 5.94
N VAL A 93 -6.09 -19.24 5.46
CA VAL A 93 -4.90 -18.62 6.05
C VAL A 93 -5.17 -18.21 7.50
N ASP A 94 -6.31 -17.58 7.79
CA ASP A 94 -6.68 -17.22 9.16
C ASP A 94 -6.74 -18.46 10.08
N ALA A 95 -7.38 -19.54 9.61
CA ALA A 95 -7.48 -20.79 10.37
C ALA A 95 -6.10 -21.42 10.65
N LEU A 96 -5.20 -21.41 9.67
CA LEU A 96 -3.83 -21.91 9.84
C LEU A 96 -3.02 -21.03 10.81
N MET A 97 -3.16 -19.70 10.72
CA MET A 97 -2.50 -18.77 11.64
C MET A 97 -2.95 -19.00 13.09
N GLU A 98 -4.24 -19.28 13.31
CA GLU A 98 -4.77 -19.64 14.63
C GLU A 98 -4.27 -21.01 15.10
N ALA A 99 -4.32 -22.03 14.24
CA ALA A 99 -3.90 -23.39 14.56
C ALA A 99 -2.42 -23.47 14.97
N GLU A 100 -1.56 -22.71 14.30
CA GLU A 100 -0.13 -22.61 14.61
C GLU A 100 0.19 -21.64 15.78
N GLY A 101 -0.82 -20.94 16.32
CA GLY A 101 -0.65 -19.96 17.40
C GLY A 101 0.10 -18.70 16.98
N TRP A 102 0.08 -18.35 15.69
CA TRP A 102 0.81 -17.21 15.11
C TRP A 102 0.02 -15.90 15.10
N THR A 103 -1.19 -15.87 15.66
CA THR A 103 -2.02 -14.65 15.76
C THR A 103 -1.27 -13.50 16.44
N SER A 104 -0.60 -13.78 17.58
CA SER A 104 0.20 -12.77 18.28
C SER A 104 1.39 -12.28 17.45
N ALA A 105 2.03 -13.17 16.69
CA ALA A 105 3.12 -12.82 15.79
C ALA A 105 2.63 -11.91 14.65
N ARG A 106 1.45 -12.20 14.08
CA ARG A 106 0.79 -11.33 13.10
C ARG A 106 0.55 -9.94 13.67
N ASP A 107 0.00 -9.85 14.88
CA ASP A 107 -0.32 -8.57 15.53
C ASP A 107 0.94 -7.73 15.81
N LEU A 108 2.05 -8.38 16.19
CA LEU A 108 3.35 -7.71 16.33
C LEU A 108 3.78 -7.05 15.02
N LEU A 109 3.63 -7.72 13.89
CA LEU A 109 3.98 -7.16 12.58
C LEU A 109 3.03 -6.05 12.15
N VAL A 110 1.72 -6.24 12.34
CA VAL A 110 0.68 -5.24 12.02
C VAL A 110 0.88 -3.92 12.78
N SER A 111 1.49 -3.97 13.97
CA SER A 111 1.82 -2.74 14.72
C SER A 111 2.84 -1.84 14.03
N ILE A 112 3.66 -2.38 13.11
CA ILE A 112 4.62 -1.61 12.32
C ILE A 112 3.86 -0.82 11.23
N PRO A 113 4.00 0.52 11.16
CA PRO A 113 3.33 1.32 10.15
C PRO A 113 3.54 0.78 8.73
N GLY A 114 2.44 0.56 8.02
CA GLY A 114 2.43 0.11 6.63
C GLY A 114 2.29 -1.41 6.44
N ILE A 115 2.47 -2.21 7.48
CA ILE A 115 2.20 -3.66 7.41
C ILE A 115 0.73 -3.90 7.78
N GLY A 116 -0.03 -4.48 6.85
CA GLY A 116 -1.39 -4.97 7.11
C GLY A 116 -1.40 -6.47 7.40
N PRO A 117 -2.56 -7.05 7.79
CA PRO A 117 -2.68 -8.47 8.15
C PRO A 117 -2.09 -9.40 7.09
N ARG A 118 -2.50 -9.23 5.82
CA ARG A 118 -1.98 -10.04 4.71
C ARG A 118 -0.47 -9.92 4.50
N GLY A 119 0.07 -8.71 4.67
CA GLY A 119 1.52 -8.51 4.57
C GLY A 119 2.27 -9.15 5.72
N ALA A 120 1.69 -9.18 6.92
CA ALA A 120 2.25 -9.89 8.06
C ALA A 120 2.22 -11.41 7.84
N GLU A 121 1.12 -11.96 7.33
CA GLU A 121 0.98 -13.39 6.99
C GLU A 121 2.01 -13.82 5.93
N GLU A 122 2.16 -13.05 4.85
CA GLU A 122 3.18 -13.28 3.81
C GLU A 122 4.61 -13.26 4.40
N LEU A 123 4.91 -12.33 5.29
CA LEU A 123 6.21 -12.26 5.93
C LEU A 123 6.45 -13.48 6.83
N ILE A 124 5.47 -13.85 7.66
CA ILE A 124 5.55 -15.01 8.56
C ILE A 124 5.74 -16.31 7.76
N ALA A 125 5.02 -16.47 6.65
CA ALA A 125 5.16 -17.64 5.78
C ALA A 125 6.59 -17.79 5.21
N GLU A 126 7.28 -16.68 4.95
CA GLU A 126 8.62 -16.68 4.34
C GLU A 126 9.79 -16.71 5.35
N ILE A 127 9.60 -16.14 6.55
CA ILE A 127 10.70 -15.99 7.53
C ILE A 127 10.46 -16.77 8.82
N GLY A 128 9.25 -17.30 9.02
CA GLY A 128 8.81 -17.89 10.28
C GLY A 128 8.68 -16.85 11.41
N VAL A 129 8.41 -17.36 12.61
CA VAL A 129 8.35 -16.55 13.85
C VAL A 129 9.60 -16.69 14.71
N ASP A 130 10.41 -17.74 14.49
CA ASP A 130 11.65 -17.98 15.22
C ASP A 130 12.82 -17.21 14.58
N MET A 131 13.27 -16.14 15.23
CA MET A 131 14.40 -15.34 14.73
C MET A 131 15.78 -15.93 15.01
N ASN A 132 15.89 -17.09 15.69
CA ASN A 132 17.17 -17.78 15.83
C ASN A 132 17.72 -18.29 14.49
N VAL A 133 16.85 -18.52 13.51
CA VAL A 133 17.25 -18.89 12.13
C VAL A 133 18.01 -17.75 11.43
N PHE A 134 17.88 -16.52 11.91
CA PHE A 134 18.63 -15.35 11.45
C PHE A 134 19.49 -14.78 12.58
N PRO A 135 20.79 -15.13 12.66
CA PRO A 135 21.65 -14.74 13.80
C PRO A 135 21.74 -13.23 14.04
N THR A 136 21.47 -12.41 13.02
CA THR A 136 21.45 -10.95 13.14
C THR A 136 20.33 -10.36 12.27
N PRO A 137 19.83 -9.15 12.58
CA PRO A 137 18.93 -8.43 11.68
C PRO A 137 19.58 -8.10 10.32
N ALA A 138 20.91 -8.17 10.22
CA ALA A 138 21.61 -8.03 8.95
C ALA A 138 21.50 -9.28 8.07
N ALA A 139 21.50 -10.48 8.68
CA ALA A 139 21.24 -11.72 7.96
C ALA A 139 19.85 -11.71 7.33
N LEU A 140 18.82 -11.34 8.10
CA LEU A 140 17.44 -11.25 7.60
C LEU A 140 17.30 -10.23 6.45
N ALA A 141 17.93 -9.05 6.56
CA ALA A 141 17.89 -8.09 5.45
C ALA A 141 18.67 -8.49 4.22
N SER A 142 19.75 -9.27 4.39
CA SER A 142 20.47 -9.86 3.27
C SER A 142 19.58 -10.86 2.54
N TRP A 143 18.89 -11.72 3.29
CA TRP A 143 17.90 -12.68 2.76
C TRP A 143 16.78 -11.98 1.98
N ALA A 144 16.23 -10.90 2.52
CA ALA A 144 15.19 -10.11 1.87
C ALA A 144 15.69 -9.25 0.69
N GLY A 145 17.00 -9.20 0.42
CA GLY A 145 17.53 -8.40 -0.69
C GLY A 145 17.45 -6.88 -0.50
N VAL A 146 17.44 -6.42 0.76
CA VAL A 146 17.43 -4.99 1.13
C VAL A 146 18.74 -4.56 1.83
N ALA A 147 19.69 -5.48 1.97
CA ALA A 147 21.07 -5.15 2.33
C ALA A 147 21.79 -4.47 1.14
N PRO A 148 22.75 -3.57 1.40
CA PRO A 148 23.62 -3.05 0.35
C PRO A 148 24.33 -4.20 -0.38
N GLY A 149 24.38 -4.16 -1.71
CA GLY A 149 25.14 -5.15 -2.46
C GLY A 149 26.64 -4.99 -2.22
N SER A 150 27.36 -6.11 -2.24
CA SER A 150 28.82 -6.16 -2.17
C SER A 150 29.37 -6.77 -3.45
N TYR A 151 30.25 -6.05 -4.14
CA TYR A 151 31.03 -6.57 -5.26
C TYR A 151 32.45 -6.05 -5.16
N GLN A 152 33.38 -6.94 -4.79
CA GLN A 152 34.79 -6.61 -4.66
C GLN A 152 35.59 -7.36 -5.72
N SER A 153 36.52 -6.67 -6.36
CA SER A 153 37.41 -7.22 -7.39
C SER A 153 38.79 -6.67 -7.13
N ALA A 154 39.79 -7.55 -6.98
CA ALA A 154 41.18 -7.18 -6.70
C ALA A 154 41.32 -6.15 -5.56
N GLY A 155 40.65 -6.38 -4.43
CA GLY A 155 40.68 -5.48 -3.27
C GLY A 155 39.80 -4.23 -3.40
N THR A 156 39.30 -3.90 -4.59
CA THR A 156 38.50 -2.68 -4.83
C THR A 156 37.00 -2.97 -4.81
N ASN A 157 36.26 -2.19 -4.00
CA ASN A 157 34.80 -2.22 -3.98
C ASN A 157 34.23 -1.52 -5.20
N LYS A 158 33.40 -2.21 -5.99
CA LYS A 158 32.66 -1.62 -7.10
C LYS A 158 31.24 -1.29 -6.67
N ARG A 159 30.63 -0.31 -7.36
CA ARG A 159 29.21 -0.01 -7.20
C ARG A 159 28.38 -1.17 -7.74
N VAL A 160 27.46 -1.68 -6.93
CA VAL A 160 26.54 -2.75 -7.29
C VAL A 160 25.14 -2.42 -6.75
N ALA A 161 24.12 -2.94 -7.44
CA ALA A 161 22.75 -2.87 -6.96
C ALA A 161 22.56 -3.75 -5.71
N THR A 162 21.45 -3.54 -5.00
CA THR A 162 21.01 -4.51 -3.97
C THR A 162 20.75 -5.87 -4.61
N PRO A 163 21.08 -6.98 -3.93
CA PRO A 163 20.81 -8.32 -4.43
C PRO A 163 19.30 -8.53 -4.64
N PRO A 164 18.90 -9.48 -5.51
CA PRO A 164 17.49 -9.76 -5.77
C PRO A 164 16.73 -10.11 -4.47
N GLY A 165 17.31 -10.99 -3.63
CA GLY A 165 16.70 -11.48 -2.40
C GLY A 165 15.48 -12.36 -2.65
N ASN A 166 14.78 -12.74 -1.58
CA ASN A 166 13.47 -13.39 -1.67
C ASN A 166 12.43 -12.42 -2.27
N HIS A 167 11.78 -12.82 -3.37
CA HIS A 167 10.88 -11.95 -4.12
C HIS A 167 9.55 -11.67 -3.41
N TYR A 168 9.05 -12.62 -2.61
CA TYR A 168 7.83 -12.43 -1.82
C TYR A 168 8.08 -11.38 -0.74
N ILE A 169 9.09 -11.58 0.12
CA ILE A 169 9.44 -10.64 1.18
C ILE A 169 9.68 -9.24 0.61
N LYS A 170 10.44 -9.13 -0.49
CA LYS A 170 10.77 -7.84 -1.09
C LYS A 170 9.55 -7.12 -1.66
N ARG A 171 8.63 -7.86 -2.30
CA ARG A 171 7.36 -7.30 -2.79
C ARG A 171 6.51 -6.78 -1.62
N THR A 172 6.34 -7.60 -0.59
CA THR A 172 5.53 -7.26 0.58
C THR A 172 6.11 -6.06 1.32
N LEU A 173 7.43 -6.04 1.55
CA LEU A 173 8.13 -4.90 2.15
C LEU A 173 8.02 -3.63 1.30
N GLY A 174 8.10 -3.72 -0.03
CA GLY A 174 7.96 -2.56 -0.92
C GLY A 174 6.57 -1.92 -0.80
N ILE A 175 5.51 -2.74 -0.81
CA ILE A 175 4.13 -2.27 -0.61
C ILE A 175 3.99 -1.65 0.79
N ALA A 176 4.49 -2.34 1.81
CA ALA A 176 4.41 -1.89 3.19
C ALA A 176 5.18 -0.58 3.41
N ALA A 177 6.36 -0.43 2.81
CA ALA A 177 7.15 0.80 2.88
C ALA A 177 6.43 1.96 2.18
N ILE A 178 5.80 1.75 1.02
CA ILE A 178 5.01 2.79 0.34
C ILE A 178 3.84 3.25 1.23
N ALA A 179 3.18 2.32 1.94
CA ALA A 179 2.13 2.66 2.89
C ALA A 179 2.69 3.39 4.12
N ALA A 180 3.80 2.90 4.69
CA ALA A 180 4.46 3.47 5.87
C ALA A 180 4.85 4.93 5.65
N VAL A 181 5.44 5.25 4.49
CA VAL A 181 5.89 6.61 4.18
C VAL A 181 4.73 7.58 3.90
N ARG A 182 3.48 7.11 3.81
CA ARG A 182 2.30 7.99 3.73
C ARG A 182 1.72 8.33 5.11
N LYS A 183 2.04 7.57 6.17
CA LYS A 183 1.58 7.83 7.54
C LYS A 183 2.27 9.08 8.10
N LYS A 184 1.58 10.23 8.07
CA LYS A 184 2.05 11.48 8.69
C LYS A 184 2.26 11.28 10.20
N GLY A 185 3.22 12.00 10.78
CA GLY A 185 3.53 11.88 12.21
C GLY A 185 4.40 10.67 12.60
N SER A 186 4.72 9.77 11.66
CA SER A 186 5.53 8.57 11.95
C SER A 186 7.03 8.77 11.75
N PHE A 187 7.82 8.02 12.52
CA PHE A 187 9.27 7.94 12.37
C PHE A 187 9.69 7.52 10.96
N LEU A 188 9.03 6.50 10.39
CA LEU A 188 9.34 6.00 9.05
C LEU A 188 9.08 7.06 7.98
N ASN A 189 8.02 7.87 8.10
CA ASN A 189 7.76 9.00 7.21
C ASN A 189 8.86 10.05 7.26
N ILE A 190 9.27 10.51 8.45
CA ILE A 190 10.28 11.56 8.55
C ILE A 190 11.67 11.06 8.12
N ARG A 191 11.99 9.80 8.44
CA ARG A 191 13.22 9.14 7.97
C ARG A 191 13.27 9.08 6.45
N PHE A 192 12.18 8.63 5.81
CA PHE A 192 12.07 8.59 4.37
C PHE A 192 12.26 9.97 3.74
N LYS A 193 11.50 10.99 4.19
CA LYS A 193 11.60 12.36 3.68
C LYS A 193 13.03 12.90 3.72
N ARG A 194 13.72 12.70 4.84
CA ARG A 194 15.11 13.14 5.01
C ARG A 194 16.05 12.43 4.04
N LEU A 195 15.85 11.14 3.81
CA LEU A 195 16.71 10.35 2.92
C LEU A 195 16.42 10.61 1.44
N THR A 196 15.17 10.90 1.07
CA THR A 196 14.77 11.20 -0.31
C THR A 196 15.55 12.39 -0.87
N ALA A 197 15.81 13.42 -0.07
CA ALA A 197 16.59 14.59 -0.48
C ALA A 197 18.04 14.25 -0.90
N ARG A 198 18.63 13.18 -0.33
CA ARG A 198 20.02 12.76 -0.61
C ARG A 198 20.12 11.60 -1.59
N LEU A 199 19.17 10.67 -1.55
CA LEU A 199 19.26 9.38 -2.24
C LEU A 199 18.30 9.25 -3.43
N GLY A 200 17.29 10.13 -3.53
CA GLY A 200 16.15 9.95 -4.43
C GLY A 200 15.12 8.95 -3.88
N TYR A 201 13.93 8.93 -4.50
CA TYR A 201 12.76 8.19 -4.02
C TYR A 201 13.01 6.69 -3.86
N SER A 202 13.44 6.01 -4.93
CA SER A 202 13.55 4.54 -4.93
C SER A 202 14.56 4.03 -3.91
N ARG A 203 15.72 4.70 -3.77
CA ARG A 203 16.74 4.31 -2.78
C ARG A 203 16.30 4.63 -1.36
N ALA A 204 15.60 5.74 -1.14
CA ALA A 204 15.05 6.06 0.18
C ALA A 204 13.98 5.04 0.61
N LEU A 205 13.21 4.50 -0.35
CA LEU A 205 12.23 3.44 -0.09
C LEU A 205 12.94 2.15 0.38
N VAL A 206 13.99 1.70 -0.33
CA VAL A 206 14.79 0.53 0.09
C VAL A 206 15.40 0.71 1.48
N VAL A 207 15.86 1.92 1.83
CA VAL A 207 16.35 2.18 3.20
C VAL A 207 15.23 2.12 4.25
N THR A 208 13.99 2.45 3.84
CA THR A 208 12.80 2.30 4.70
C THR A 208 12.45 0.83 4.87
N GLU A 209 12.45 0.03 3.81
CA GLU A 209 12.30 -1.43 3.85
C GLU A 209 13.34 -2.07 4.79
N ARG A 210 14.60 -1.65 4.67
CA ARG A 210 15.68 -2.09 5.58
C ARG A 210 15.40 -1.74 7.04
N SER A 211 14.79 -0.58 7.30
CA SER A 211 14.42 -0.16 8.66
C SER A 211 13.24 -0.99 9.19
N MET A 212 12.27 -1.30 8.33
CA MET A 212 11.13 -2.16 8.66
C MET A 212 11.59 -3.58 8.97
N ILE A 213 12.39 -4.21 8.11
CA ILE A 213 12.82 -5.59 8.34
C ILE A 213 13.75 -5.75 9.56
N THR A 214 14.53 -4.72 9.87
CA THR A 214 15.31 -4.67 11.12
C THR A 214 14.36 -4.60 12.32
N SER A 215 13.29 -3.82 12.22
CA SER A 215 12.26 -3.75 13.26
C SER A 215 11.57 -5.11 13.42
N ILE A 216 11.16 -5.76 12.34
CA ILE A 216 10.55 -7.10 12.33
C ILE A 216 11.39 -8.09 13.14
N TRP A 217 12.68 -8.18 12.83
CA TRP A 217 13.61 -9.07 13.55
C TRP A 217 13.58 -8.80 15.06
N HIS A 218 13.70 -7.53 15.48
CA HIS A 218 13.65 -7.19 16.90
C HIS A 218 12.30 -7.48 17.54
N LYS A 219 11.18 -7.28 16.83
CA LYS A 219 9.84 -7.47 17.38
C LYS A 219 9.50 -8.94 17.60
N PHE A 220 9.97 -9.83 16.74
CA PHE A 220 9.90 -11.27 17.01
C PHE A 220 10.85 -11.73 18.10
N THR A 221 12.05 -11.15 18.21
CA THR A 221 12.98 -11.49 19.30
C THR A 221 12.50 -11.00 20.68
N THR A 222 11.90 -9.80 20.77
CA THR A 222 11.46 -9.23 22.07
C THR A 222 10.02 -9.56 22.42
N GLY A 223 9.17 -9.90 21.43
CA GLY A 223 7.74 -10.11 21.64
C GLY A 223 6.95 -8.82 21.96
N GLU A 224 7.56 -7.65 21.77
CA GLU A 224 6.93 -6.36 22.08
C GLU A 224 6.36 -5.68 20.83
N PHE A 225 5.26 -4.95 20.96
CA PHE A 225 4.71 -4.16 19.86
C PHE A 225 5.68 -3.06 19.35
N TYR A 226 5.47 -2.62 18.12
CA TYR A 226 6.23 -1.51 17.54
C TYR A 226 5.88 -0.19 18.21
N TYR A 227 6.89 0.47 18.76
CA TYR A 227 6.78 1.81 19.31
C TYR A 227 7.29 2.82 18.28
N ASP A 228 6.39 3.69 17.81
CA ASP A 228 6.73 4.73 16.83
C ASP A 228 7.42 5.92 17.52
N LEU A 229 8.64 6.25 17.07
CA LEU A 229 9.43 7.35 17.64
C LEU A 229 8.89 8.74 17.24
N GLY A 230 7.91 8.78 16.33
CA GLY A 230 7.26 10.01 15.89
C GLY A 230 8.08 10.82 14.88
N ASP A 231 7.45 11.86 14.34
CA ASP A 231 8.05 12.77 13.35
C ASP A 231 9.06 13.76 13.95
N THR A 232 9.02 13.95 15.28
CA THR A 232 9.97 14.79 16.02
C THR A 232 11.30 14.10 16.29
N TYR A 233 11.46 12.81 15.95
CA TYR A 233 12.71 12.08 16.23
C TYR A 233 13.98 12.73 15.67
N TYR A 234 13.88 13.38 14.50
CA TYR A 234 14.99 14.13 13.90
C TYR A 234 14.96 15.62 14.19
N ALA A 235 13.98 16.10 14.96
CA ALA A 235 13.97 17.46 15.44
C ALA A 235 15.19 17.64 16.34
N ARG A 236 16.17 18.39 15.86
CA ARG A 236 17.20 18.91 16.76
C ARG A 236 16.52 19.90 17.70
N PRO A 237 16.87 19.92 19.00
CA PRO A 237 16.60 21.09 19.82
C PRO A 237 17.07 22.29 19.02
N ALA A 238 16.23 23.32 18.91
CA ALA A 238 16.54 24.45 18.07
C ALA A 238 17.90 24.99 18.51
N ASN A 239 18.91 24.90 17.63
CA ASN A 239 20.24 25.39 17.97
C ASN A 239 20.07 26.86 18.33
N ALA A 240 20.45 27.25 19.55
CA ALA A 240 20.27 28.60 20.05
C ALA A 240 20.85 29.64 19.07
N ALA A 241 21.93 29.30 18.34
CA ALA A 241 22.48 30.14 17.29
C ALA A 241 21.56 30.25 16.05
N SER A 242 20.90 29.17 15.65
CA SER A 242 19.91 29.19 14.56
C SER A 242 18.62 29.92 14.94
N VAL A 243 18.19 29.83 16.20
CA VAL A 243 17.04 30.59 16.71
C VAL A 243 17.37 32.07 16.73
N ARG A 244 18.51 32.45 17.32
CA ARG A 244 18.99 33.85 17.33
C ARG A 244 19.15 34.41 15.92
N ARG A 245 19.65 33.63 14.96
CA ARG A 245 19.75 34.06 13.56
C ARG A 245 18.38 34.35 12.97
N LYS A 246 17.41 33.45 13.14
CA LYS A 246 16.04 33.64 12.64
C LYS A 246 15.33 34.82 13.29
N ILE A 247 15.54 35.05 14.60
CA ILE A 247 15.02 36.23 15.30
C ILE A 247 15.61 37.50 14.67
N ARG A 248 16.93 37.56 14.51
CA ARG A 248 17.60 38.72 13.88
C ARG A 248 17.16 38.94 12.43
N ASP A 249 16.98 37.87 11.66
CA ASP A 249 16.54 37.97 10.26
C ASP A 249 15.10 38.55 10.19
N LEU A 250 14.22 38.20 11.15
CA LEU A 250 12.86 38.75 11.27
C LEU A 250 12.86 40.19 11.79
N ASP A 251 13.70 40.52 12.76
CA ASP A 251 13.88 41.89 13.25
C ASP A 251 14.37 42.80 12.11
N THR A 252 15.32 42.32 11.30
CA THR A 252 15.84 43.05 10.12
C THR A 252 14.75 43.29 9.07
N ALA A 253 13.80 42.37 8.95
CA ALA A 253 12.63 42.51 8.09
C ALA A 253 11.52 43.40 8.70
N GLY A 254 11.74 43.98 9.88
CA GLY A 254 10.81 44.90 10.55
C GLY A 254 9.76 44.22 11.44
N TYR A 255 9.90 42.93 11.73
CA TYR A 255 8.98 42.20 12.60
C TYR A 255 9.55 42.06 14.01
N THR A 256 8.81 42.46 15.04
CA THR A 256 9.22 42.23 16.44
C THR A 256 8.85 40.82 16.89
N VAL A 257 9.85 40.02 17.25
CA VAL A 257 9.64 38.64 17.72
C VAL A 257 9.75 38.56 19.24
N THR A 258 8.62 38.35 19.93
CA THR A 258 8.58 38.12 21.38
C THR A 258 8.48 36.61 21.65
N PRO A 259 9.39 36.00 22.45
CA PRO A 259 9.23 34.61 22.87
C PRO A 259 7.93 34.44 23.66
N ALA A 260 7.15 33.40 23.36
CA ALA A 260 6.02 33.03 24.20
C ALA A 260 6.54 32.54 25.57
N ALA A 261 5.98 33.10 26.65
CA ALA A 261 6.28 32.73 28.03
C ALA A 261 5.84 31.30 28.36
#